data_AF-A0A5A7MKP8-F1
#
_entry.id   AF-A0A5A7MKP8-F1
#
_cell.length_a   1.000
_cell.length_b   1.000
_cell.length_c   1.000
_cell.angle_alpha   90.00
_cell.angle_beta   90.00
_cell.angle_gamma   90.00
#
_symmetry.space_group_name_H-M   'P 1'
#
loop_
_entity.id
_entity.type
_entity.pdbx_description
1 polymer ?
#
loop_
_entity_poly.entity_id
_entity_poly.type
_entity_poly.pdbx_seq_one_letter_code
_entity_poly.pdbx_strand_id
1 'polypeptide(L)' 'MAPASWHTLRVEFSGTHIAVALDGKRYIELDDSHISGPGAAGVWTKADSVTAFSRFHAGSSN' A
#
# COMPACT_ATOMS: atom_id res chain seq x y z
N MET A 1 11.42 13.71 5.35
CA MET A 1 9.96 13.88 5.41
C MET A 1 9.65 14.76 6.60
N ALA A 2 8.75 15.73 6.44
CA ALA A 2 8.31 16.55 7.56
C ALA A 2 7.34 15.73 8.44
N PRO A 3 7.43 15.81 9.77
CA PRO A 3 6.47 15.15 10.65
C PRO A 3 5.05 15.69 10.39
N ALA A 4 4.05 14.83 10.57
CA ALA A 4 2.62 15.15 10.39
C ALA A 4 2.23 15.68 8.98
N SER A 5 2.91 15.22 7.93
CA SER A 5 2.54 15.50 6.54
C SER A 5 1.72 14.36 5.94
N TRP A 6 0.82 14.71 5.01
CA TRP A 6 0.09 13.72 4.23
C TRP A 6 1.00 13.12 3.16
N HIS A 7 0.95 11.80 3.04
CA HIS A 7 1.67 11.03 2.02
C HIS A 7 0.70 10.09 1.32
N THR A 8 0.95 9.81 0.05
CA THR A 8 0.18 8.83 -0.72
C THR A 8 0.96 7.53 -0.82
N LEU A 9 0.43 6.47 -0.23
CA LEU A 9 0.93 5.10 -0.43
C LEU A 9 0.06 4.41 -1.48
N ARG A 10 0.69 3.89 -2.53
CA ARG A 10 0.06 3.10 -3.59
C ARG A 10 0.71 1.73 -3.65
N VAL A 11 -0.11 0.69 -3.66
CA VAL A 11 0.32 -0.69 -3.84
C VAL A 11 -0.43 -1.26 -5.03
N GLU A 12 0.30 -1.84 -5.97
CA GLU A 12 -0.25 -2.47 -7.17
C GLU A 12 0.14 -3.94 -7.20
N PHE A 13 -0.85 -4.81 -7.42
CA PHE A 13 -0.69 -6.25 -7.56
C PHE A 13 -1.08 -6.66 -8.98
N SER A 14 -0.17 -7.30 -9.70
CA SER A 14 -0.40 -7.86 -11.04
C SER A 14 0.14 -9.28 -11.11
N GLY A 15 -0.72 -10.25 -10.80
CA GLY A 15 -0.28 -11.64 -10.65
C GLY A 15 0.69 -11.76 -9.47
N THR A 16 1.91 -12.23 -9.73
CA THR A 16 2.98 -12.29 -8.73
C THR A 16 3.71 -10.95 -8.56
N HIS A 17 3.51 -9.99 -9.46
CA HIS A 17 4.25 -8.75 -9.45
C HIS A 17 3.65 -7.75 -8.45
N ILE A 18 4.49 -7.20 -7.59
CA ILE A 18 4.14 -6.25 -6.54
C ILE A 18 4.97 -4.98 -6.69
N ALA A 19 4.30 -3.84 -6.83
CA ALA A 19 4.92 -2.53 -6.87
C ALA A 19 4.36 -1.63 -5.75
N VAL A 20 5.26 -0.96 -5.02
CA VAL A 20 4.89 0.00 -3.97
C VAL A 20 5.52 1.36 -4.26
N ALA A 21 4.68 2.38 -4.26
CA ALA A 21 5.08 3.77 -4.41
C ALA A 21 4.66 4.61 -3.21
N LEU A 22 5.54 5.52 -2.81
CA LEU A 22 5.30 6.55 -1.81
C LEU A 22 5.48 7.91 -2.47
N ASP A 23 4.43 8.72 -2.44
CA ASP A 23 4.35 10.01 -3.16
C ASP A 23 4.72 9.88 -4.65
N GLY A 24 4.27 8.80 -5.29
CA GLY A 24 4.49 8.52 -6.72
C GLY A 24 5.89 7.99 -7.06
N LYS A 25 6.86 8.03 -6.13
CA LYS A 25 8.16 7.39 -6.33
C LYS A 25 8.06 5.91 -5.98
N ARG A 26 8.47 5.03 -6.90
CA ARG A 26 8.57 3.59 -6.66
C ARG A 26 9.75 3.30 -5.72
N TYR A 27 9.47 2.51 -4.68
CA TYR A 27 10.45 2.10 -3.67
C TYR A 27 10.61 0.59 -3.59
N ILE A 28 9.55 -0.17 -3.89
CA ILE A 28 9.55 -1.63 -3.87
C ILE A 28 9.00 -2.12 -5.20
N GLU A 29 9.67 -3.09 -5.78
CA GLU A 29 9.29 -3.78 -7.03
C GLU A 29 9.87 -5.19 -6.95
N LEU A 30 8.99 -6.19 -6.87
CA LEU A 30 9.39 -7.60 -6.76
C LEU A 30 8.31 -8.53 -7.32
N ASP A 31 8.70 -9.78 -7.53
CA ASP A 31 7.77 -10.88 -7.77
C ASP A 31 7.69 -11.77 -6.52
N ASP A 32 6.47 -12.06 -6.05
CA ASP A 32 6.16 -12.91 -4.91
C ASP A 32 4.96 -13.83 -5.21
N SER A 33 5.07 -15.12 -4.88
CA SER A 33 4.04 -16.13 -5.08
C SER A 33 3.70 -16.93 -3.81
N HIS A 34 4.10 -16.47 -2.62
CA HIS A 34 3.87 -17.21 -1.36
C HIS A 34 2.39 -17.22 -0.95
N ILE A 35 1.66 -16.15 -1.23
CA ILE A 35 0.22 -16.03 -0.97
C ILE A 35 -0.49 -15.90 -2.32
N SER A 36 -1.37 -16.85 -2.62
CA SER A 36 -2.10 -16.91 -3.88
C SER A 36 -3.59 -16.61 -3.71
N GLY A 37 -4.19 -16.13 -4.79
CA GLY A 37 -5.61 -15.80 -4.85
C GLY A 37 -5.94 -14.40 -4.30
N PRO A 38 -7.20 -13.95 -4.50
CA PRO A 38 -7.65 -12.65 -4.02
C PRO A 38 -7.80 -12.64 -2.49
N GLY A 39 -7.60 -11.48 -1.89
CA GLY A 39 -7.75 -11.24 -0.46
C GLY A 39 -8.33 -9.87 -0.14
N ALA A 40 -8.48 -9.58 1.16
CA ALA A 40 -8.92 -8.28 1.63
C ALA A 40 -7.72 -7.32 1.79
N ALA A 41 -7.99 -6.02 1.65
CA ALA A 41 -7.03 -4.96 1.93
C ALA A 41 -7.51 -4.11 3.11
N GLY A 42 -6.58 -3.65 3.94
CA GLY A 42 -6.88 -2.81 5.10
C GLY A 42 -5.68 -1.95 5.50
N VAL A 43 -5.96 -0.95 6.34
CA VAL A 43 -4.94 -0.08 6.94
C VAL A 43 -4.70 -0.51 8.38
N TRP A 44 -3.45 -0.42 8.84
CA TRP A 44 -3.09 -0.74 10.20
C TRP A 44 -2.06 0.28 10.72
N THR A 45 -2.08 0.53 12.02
CA THR A 45 -1.08 1.35 12.71
C THR A 45 -0.40 0.51 13.78
N LYS A 46 0.86 0.82 14.07
CA LYS A 46 1.55 0.24 15.22
C LYS A 46 0.86 0.71 16.52
N ALA A 47 0.81 -0.14 17.54
CA ALA A 47 0.01 0.07 18.76
C ALA A 47 0.34 1.36 19.53
N ASP A 48 1.57 1.87 19.41
CA ASP A 48 2.07 3.08 20.07
C ASP A 48 2.11 4.31 19.14
N SER A 49 1.52 4.22 17.95
CA SER A 49 1.57 5.27 16.93
C SER A 49 0.20 5.88 16.68
N VAL A 50 0.16 7.22 16.57
CA VAL A 50 -1.01 7.95 16.11
C VAL A 50 -0.86 8.19 14.60
N THR A 51 -1.71 7.50 13.82
CA THR A 51 -1.71 7.59 12.35
C THR A 51 -3.12 7.90 11.85
N ALA A 52 -3.24 8.86 10.93
CA ALA A 52 -4.48 9.19 10.26
C ALA A 52 -4.50 8.64 8.83
N PHE A 53 -5.63 8.05 8.42
CA PHE A 53 -5.85 7.58 7.05
C PHE A 53 -6.99 8.36 6.41
N SER A 54 -6.85 8.72 5.15
CA SER A 54 -7.92 9.36 4.37
C SER A 54 -7.90 8.84 2.93
N ARG A 55 -9.06 8.88 2.25
CA ARG A 55 -9.22 8.44 0.85
C ARG A 55 -8.69 7.02 0.59
N PHE A 56 -8.97 6.11 1.51
CA PHE A 56 -8.65 4.69 1.32
C PHE A 56 -9.55 4.09 0.25
N HIS A 57 -8.94 3.51 -0.78
CA HIS A 57 -9.60 2.77 -1.83
C HIS A 57 -8.84 1.47 -2.07
N ALA A 58 -9.56 0.36 -2.16
CA ALA A 58 -9.03 -0.94 -2.53
C ALA A 58 -10.00 -1.64 -3.47
N GLY A 59 -9.46 -2.34 -4.46
CA GLY A 59 -10.23 -3.01 -5.50
C GLY A 59 -9.54 -2.92 -6.85
N SER A 60 -10.10 -3.61 -7.84
CA SER A 60 -9.71 -3.44 -9.23
C SER A 60 -10.16 -2.06 -9.74
N SER A 61 -9.29 -1.37 -10.47
CA SER A 61 -9.75 -0.33 -11.38
C SER A 61 -10.35 -1.03 -12.59
N ASN A 62 -11.67 -0.98 -12.71
CA ASN A 62 -12.40 -1.43 -13.88
C ASN A 62 -12.78 -0.23 -14.73
#